data_AF-A0A1H1CTL3-F1
#
_entry.id   AF-A0A1H1CTL3-F1
#
_cell.length_a   1.000
_cell.length_b   1.000
_cell.length_c   1.000
_cell.angle_alpha   90.00
_cell.angle_beta   90.00
_cell.angle_gamma   90.00
#
_symmetry.space_group_name_H-M   'P 1'
#
loop_
_entity.id
_entity.type
_entity.pdbx_description
1 polymer ?
#
loop_
_entity_poly.entity_id
_entity_poly.type
_entity_poly.pdbx_seq_one_letter_code
_entity_poly.pdbx_strand_id
1 'polypeptide(L)'
;MWVSRTYLKTKAPARDDRGSFAIYFARFIRAMTPLRFPAFARCPQKYRGDSHTMNRSISIVQCKTTRIRLTAHKNVGGKETLATARKKAVVRAVLAAAALAGGTSASHASDDLTGTGIGSIQAGPEASALSDHTIALGQFTTATGESSVALGAQARTESEGAVAVGLNARASGAGALAIGAGSVASENAASAFGSLATASGFVSAALGYGATARGAAAFAASAWATAMADNSIAIGTYSNGAATGAVALGAFTEAGGVNSGAFGFQATATGADSIAFGSYAKASANNSIA
;
A
#
# COMPACT_ATOMS: atom_id res chain seq x y z
N MET A 1 32.95 6.10 -53.90
CA MET A 1 34.07 6.89 -54.47
C MET A 1 34.52 7.85 -53.37
N TRP A 2 35.82 7.91 -53.08
CA TRP A 2 36.45 8.56 -51.89
C TRP A 2 36.15 7.92 -50.50
N VAL A 3 37.01 8.07 -49.47
CA VAL A 3 38.41 7.56 -49.31
C VAL A 3 38.90 7.75 -47.84
N SER A 4 39.68 6.79 -47.34
CA SER A 4 40.67 6.80 -46.23
C SER A 4 40.44 7.41 -44.82
N ARG A 5 40.59 6.50 -43.83
CA ARG A 5 41.43 6.54 -42.60
C ARG A 5 42.24 7.80 -42.23
N THR A 6 42.20 8.10 -40.92
CA THR A 6 43.33 8.49 -40.02
C THR A 6 42.96 8.01 -38.61
N TYR A 7 43.62 7.06 -37.92
CA TYR A 7 45.01 6.94 -37.42
C TYR A 7 45.47 8.03 -36.44
N LEU A 8 45.60 7.65 -35.16
CA LEU A 8 46.67 8.12 -34.27
C LEU A 8 47.08 6.98 -33.31
N LYS A 9 48.35 6.97 -32.93
CA LYS A 9 49.09 5.83 -32.33
C LYS A 9 49.80 6.30 -31.04
N THR A 10 50.38 5.33 -30.32
CA THR A 10 51.39 5.47 -29.23
C THR A 10 50.82 5.78 -27.83
N LYS A 11 51.40 5.31 -26.72
CA LYS A 11 52.68 4.58 -26.52
C LYS A 11 52.61 3.69 -25.25
N ALA A 12 53.26 2.52 -25.28
CA ALA A 12 53.55 1.68 -24.10
C ALA A 12 54.94 2.10 -23.49
N PRO A 13 55.54 1.48 -22.42
CA PRO A 13 55.62 0.02 -22.17
C PRO A 13 55.73 -0.52 -20.71
N ALA A 14 55.73 -1.87 -20.61
CA ALA A 14 56.37 -2.74 -19.60
C ALA A 14 55.77 -2.81 -18.16
N ARG A 15 55.76 -3.96 -17.45
CA ARG A 15 56.42 -5.27 -17.68
C ARG A 15 55.72 -6.43 -16.93
N ASP A 16 55.83 -7.65 -17.46
CA ASP A 16 55.80 -9.00 -16.85
C ASP A 16 54.79 -9.41 -15.74
N ASP A 17 54.30 -10.66 -15.66
CA ASP A 17 54.12 -11.75 -16.65
C ASP A 17 53.23 -12.87 -16.04
N ARG A 18 52.68 -13.75 -16.90
CA ARG A 18 52.03 -15.06 -16.61
C ARG A 18 50.70 -15.08 -15.83
N GLY A 19 49.63 -15.43 -16.56
CA GLY A 19 48.33 -15.82 -15.96
C GLY A 19 47.16 -16.14 -16.92
N SER A 20 47.35 -16.07 -18.24
CA SER A 20 46.24 -16.20 -19.21
C SER A 20 45.85 -17.64 -19.53
N PHE A 21 44.58 -18.01 -19.30
CA PHE A 21 43.89 -19.05 -20.07
C PHE A 21 42.44 -18.64 -20.40
N ALA A 22 42.35 -17.76 -21.39
CA ALA A 22 41.31 -17.73 -22.42
C ALA A 22 41.17 -19.13 -23.10
N ILE A 23 40.11 -19.54 -23.83
CA ILE A 23 38.83 -18.95 -24.26
C ILE A 23 37.96 -20.11 -24.82
N TYR A 24 36.64 -19.93 -24.94
CA TYR A 24 35.66 -20.61 -25.83
C TYR A 24 36.02 -21.96 -26.51
N PHE A 25 35.07 -22.90 -26.49
CA PHE A 25 34.69 -23.55 -27.76
C PHE A 25 33.21 -23.94 -27.78
N ALA A 26 32.49 -23.48 -28.80
CA ALA A 26 31.15 -23.93 -29.15
C ALA A 26 31.15 -24.31 -30.63
N ARG A 27 30.79 -25.57 -30.97
CA ARG A 27 30.23 -25.92 -32.30
C ARG A 27 29.78 -27.39 -32.48
N PHE A 28 28.56 -27.51 -33.02
CA PHE A 28 28.16 -28.40 -34.14
C PHE A 28 28.25 -29.94 -34.06
N ILE A 29 27.06 -30.55 -33.88
CA ILE A 29 26.46 -31.67 -34.65
C ILE A 29 27.31 -32.26 -35.80
N ARG A 30 27.56 -33.60 -35.83
CA ARG A 30 26.90 -34.62 -36.71
C ARG A 30 27.48 -36.06 -36.57
N ALA A 31 26.77 -37.02 -37.18
CA ALA A 31 27.06 -38.45 -37.44
C ALA A 31 26.81 -39.44 -36.26
N MET A 32 25.84 -40.36 -36.24
CA MET A 32 25.23 -41.32 -37.20
C MET A 32 25.75 -42.78 -37.08
N THR A 33 24.97 -43.59 -36.34
CA THR A 33 24.62 -45.02 -36.64
C THR A 33 25.75 -46.09 -36.59
N PRO A 34 25.47 -47.43 -36.58
CA PRO A 34 24.18 -48.11 -36.88
C PRO A 34 23.71 -49.32 -36.02
N LEU A 35 22.44 -49.69 -36.26
CA LEU A 35 21.84 -51.05 -36.40
C LEU A 35 21.52 -52.01 -35.21
N ARG A 36 20.25 -52.49 -35.28
CA ARG A 36 19.70 -53.86 -35.04
C ARG A 36 19.13 -54.30 -33.67
N PHE A 37 17.79 -54.34 -33.66
CA PHE A 37 16.87 -55.29 -32.98
C PHE A 37 17.20 -56.78 -33.26
N PRO A 38 16.76 -57.78 -32.45
CA PRO A 38 15.40 -57.99 -31.88
C PRO A 38 15.40 -58.24 -30.33
N ALA A 39 14.38 -58.80 -29.62
CA ALA A 39 13.21 -59.61 -29.98
C ALA A 39 12.03 -59.61 -28.95
N PHE A 40 11.15 -60.62 -29.08
CA PHE A 40 10.01 -61.06 -28.23
C PHE A 40 10.32 -61.15 -26.69
N ALA A 41 9.37 -61.04 -25.74
CA ALA A 41 8.07 -61.73 -25.68
C ALA A 41 7.08 -61.24 -24.57
N ARG A 42 5.78 -61.30 -24.88
CA ARG A 42 4.60 -61.67 -24.04
C ARG A 42 4.34 -61.01 -22.67
N CYS A 43 3.22 -60.29 -22.62
CA CYS A 43 2.39 -60.08 -21.43
C CYS A 43 1.19 -61.06 -21.45
N PRO A 44 0.65 -61.55 -20.31
CA PRO A 44 -0.60 -62.31 -20.29
C PRO A 44 -1.79 -61.58 -19.63
N GLN A 45 -2.91 -61.56 -20.36
CA GLN A 45 -4.31 -61.66 -19.87
C GLN A 45 -4.90 -60.59 -18.92
N LYS A 46 -6.22 -60.31 -18.91
CA LYS A 46 -7.37 -60.57 -19.84
C LYS A 46 -8.60 -59.92 -19.20
N TYR A 47 -9.38 -59.11 -19.92
CA TYR A 47 -10.81 -58.89 -19.63
C TYR A 47 -11.58 -58.65 -20.93
N ARG A 48 -12.77 -59.29 -21.02
CA ARG A 48 -13.69 -59.21 -22.17
C ARG A 48 -14.65 -58.03 -22.01
N GLY A 49 -15.14 -57.53 -23.15
CA GLY A 49 -16.15 -56.48 -23.23
C GLY A 49 -16.51 -56.17 -24.68
N ASP A 50 -17.16 -57.12 -25.36
CA ASP A 50 -17.90 -56.88 -26.60
C ASP A 50 -19.13 -56.00 -26.27
N SER A 51 -19.74 -55.19 -27.13
CA SER A 51 -19.48 -54.77 -28.52
C SER A 51 -20.33 -53.51 -28.80
N HIS A 52 -19.96 -52.69 -29.80
CA HIS A 52 -20.84 -52.02 -30.79
C HIS A 52 -20.29 -50.67 -31.30
N THR A 53 -20.07 -50.65 -32.62
CA THR A 53 -20.20 -49.51 -33.58
C THR A 53 -19.48 -48.18 -33.34
N MET A 54 -18.73 -47.79 -34.37
CA MET A 54 -18.08 -46.48 -34.54
C MET A 54 -19.06 -45.30 -34.53
N ASN A 55 -18.65 -44.12 -34.05
CA ASN A 55 -18.14 -43.01 -34.90
C ASN A 55 -18.32 -41.62 -34.23
N ARG A 56 -17.20 -40.92 -33.92
CA ARG A 56 -17.09 -39.50 -33.44
C ARG A 56 -17.70 -39.23 -32.03
N SER A 57 -17.15 -38.41 -31.13
CA SER A 57 -16.10 -37.38 -31.22
C SER A 57 -15.27 -37.28 -29.92
N ILE A 58 -14.02 -36.82 -30.04
CA ILE A 58 -13.18 -36.08 -29.06
C ILE A 58 -13.50 -36.23 -27.56
N SER A 59 -12.56 -36.80 -26.79
CA SER A 59 -12.27 -36.31 -25.42
C SER A 59 -10.90 -36.77 -24.87
N ILE A 60 -10.16 -35.78 -24.36
CA ILE A 60 -9.20 -35.83 -23.25
C ILE A 60 -7.96 -36.74 -23.43
N VAL A 61 -6.94 -36.09 -24.00
CA VAL A 61 -5.53 -36.27 -23.62
C VAL A 61 -5.39 -36.02 -22.10
N GLN A 62 -4.91 -36.98 -21.30
CA GLN A 62 -3.49 -37.07 -20.92
C GLN A 62 -3.16 -38.22 -19.93
N CYS A 63 -2.06 -38.92 -20.25
CA CYS A 63 -1.12 -39.70 -19.44
C CYS A 63 -1.50 -40.29 -18.06
N LYS A 64 -1.32 -41.61 -17.91
CA LYS A 64 -1.24 -42.32 -16.63
C LYS A 64 0.08 -42.05 -15.89
N THR A 65 -0.05 -41.72 -14.60
CA THR A 65 0.77 -42.22 -13.47
C THR A 65 2.31 -42.05 -13.51
N THR A 66 2.81 -41.13 -12.67
CA THR A 66 4.14 -41.30 -12.04
C THR A 66 4.05 -40.95 -10.55
N ARG A 67 4.25 -41.94 -9.66
CA ARG A 67 4.45 -41.68 -8.22
C ARG A 67 5.81 -41.03 -8.02
N ILE A 68 5.87 -39.82 -7.46
CA ILE A 68 7.13 -39.18 -7.11
C ILE A 68 7.71 -39.86 -5.86
N ARG A 69 8.72 -40.72 -6.06
CA ARG A 69 9.65 -41.09 -4.98
C ARG A 69 10.70 -39.99 -4.87
N LEU A 70 10.79 -39.30 -3.73
CA LEU A 70 11.95 -38.47 -3.44
C LEU A 70 13.18 -39.37 -3.23
N THR A 71 14.07 -39.40 -4.21
CA THR A 71 15.43 -39.91 -4.05
C THR A 71 16.34 -38.77 -3.60
N ALA A 72 16.80 -38.81 -2.35
CA ALA A 72 17.74 -37.82 -1.83
C ALA A 72 19.09 -37.90 -2.57
N HIS A 73 19.47 -36.83 -3.27
CA HIS A 73 20.82 -36.68 -3.81
C HIS A 73 21.80 -36.37 -2.67
N LYS A 74 22.84 -37.19 -2.49
CA LYS A 74 23.98 -36.84 -1.63
C LYS A 74 24.82 -35.78 -2.34
N ASN A 75 24.77 -34.54 -1.88
CA ASN A 75 25.72 -33.51 -2.29
C ASN A 75 27.07 -33.71 -1.61
N VAL A 76 28.15 -33.48 -2.37
CA VAL A 76 29.53 -33.73 -1.96
C VAL A 76 30.16 -32.45 -1.38
N GLY A 77 30.71 -32.57 -0.18
CA GLY A 77 31.96 -31.90 0.22
C GLY A 77 31.99 -30.37 0.33
N GLY A 78 31.53 -29.82 1.45
CA GLY A 78 31.94 -28.50 1.94
C GLY A 78 32.08 -28.52 3.47
N LYS A 79 33.29 -28.40 4.00
CA LYS A 79 33.54 -28.41 5.46
C LYS A 79 33.24 -27.03 6.09
N GLU A 80 31.98 -26.74 6.42
CA GLU A 80 31.70 -25.69 7.41
C GLU A 80 32.13 -26.17 8.81
N THR A 81 32.93 -25.38 9.52
CA THR A 81 33.40 -25.71 10.87
C THR A 81 32.30 -25.50 11.91
N LEU A 82 32.24 -26.40 12.92
CA LEU A 82 31.17 -26.43 13.94
C LEU A 82 30.99 -25.09 14.69
N ALA A 83 32.04 -24.28 14.81
CA ALA A 83 32.01 -22.97 15.44
C ALA A 83 31.14 -21.96 14.67
N THR A 84 31.13 -22.01 13.34
CA THR A 84 30.36 -21.10 12.48
C THR A 84 28.88 -21.47 12.46
N ALA A 85 28.59 -22.78 12.46
CA ALA A 85 27.22 -23.30 12.61
C ALA A 85 26.61 -22.90 13.96
N ARG A 86 27.36 -22.99 15.07
CA ARG A 86 26.89 -22.54 16.39
C ARG A 86 26.61 -21.03 16.43
N LYS A 87 27.44 -20.18 15.81
CA LYS A 87 27.18 -18.73 15.75
C LYS A 87 25.90 -18.41 14.94
N LYS A 88 25.69 -19.03 13.76
CA LYS A 88 24.43 -18.89 13.00
C LYS A 88 23.21 -19.39 13.79
N ALA A 89 23.34 -20.50 14.53
CA ALA A 89 22.27 -21.03 15.37
C ALA A 89 21.93 -20.09 16.55
N VAL A 90 22.93 -19.54 17.24
CA VAL A 90 22.71 -18.58 18.32
C VAL A 90 22.10 -17.27 17.81
N VAL A 91 22.58 -16.71 16.68
CA VAL A 91 21.97 -15.50 16.10
C VAL A 91 20.51 -15.74 15.71
N ARG A 92 20.19 -16.91 15.12
CA ARG A 92 18.79 -17.28 14.82
C ARG A 92 17.96 -17.52 16.08
N ALA A 93 18.52 -18.11 17.12
CA ALA A 93 17.83 -18.30 18.40
C ALA A 93 17.57 -16.98 19.13
N VAL A 94 18.49 -16.01 19.05
CA VAL A 94 18.32 -14.66 19.61
C VAL A 94 17.28 -13.86 18.81
N LEU A 95 17.30 -13.93 17.47
CA LEU A 95 16.24 -13.33 16.64
C LEU A 95 14.86 -13.94 16.93
N ALA A 96 14.79 -15.27 17.04
CA ALA A 96 13.55 -15.97 17.39
C ALA A 96 13.08 -15.64 18.82
N ALA A 97 13.99 -15.50 19.78
CA ALA A 97 13.65 -15.10 21.15
C ALA A 97 13.11 -13.66 21.22
N ALA A 98 13.63 -12.74 20.41
CA ALA A 98 13.07 -11.39 20.29
C ALA A 98 11.64 -11.41 19.70
N ALA A 99 11.38 -12.26 18.69
CA ALA A 99 10.05 -12.44 18.11
C ALA A 99 9.05 -13.18 19.02
N LEU A 100 9.52 -13.83 20.10
CA LEU A 100 8.69 -14.55 21.08
C LEU A 100 8.41 -13.75 22.35
N ALA A 101 8.93 -12.51 22.46
CA ALA A 101 8.67 -11.62 23.59
C ALA A 101 7.38 -10.78 23.44
N GLY A 102 6.81 -10.71 22.22
CA GLY A 102 5.51 -10.07 21.95
C GLY A 102 4.35 -11.02 22.27
N GLY A 103 3.38 -10.54 23.06
CA GLY A 103 2.22 -11.32 23.49
C GLY A 103 1.37 -11.84 22.32
N THR A 104 0.95 -13.11 22.40
CA THR A 104 0.30 -13.82 21.29
C THR A 104 -1.11 -13.30 20.95
N SER A 105 -1.32 -12.87 19.71
CA SER A 105 -2.62 -12.87 19.01
C SER A 105 -2.42 -12.87 17.49
N ALA A 106 -2.01 -14.02 16.94
CA ALA A 106 -1.69 -14.14 15.52
C ALA A 106 -2.86 -14.61 14.65
N SER A 107 -3.06 -13.98 13.49
CA SER A 107 -3.51 -14.69 12.28
C SER A 107 -3.10 -13.94 11.01
N HIS A 108 -2.59 -14.67 10.01
CA HIS A 108 -2.00 -14.17 8.75
C HIS A 108 -0.58 -13.57 8.85
N ALA A 109 0.37 -14.44 9.21
CA ALA A 109 1.79 -14.18 9.08
C ALA A 109 2.24 -14.09 7.61
N SER A 110 2.72 -12.91 7.22
CA SER A 110 3.79 -12.74 6.22
C SER A 110 5.11 -12.54 6.97
N ASP A 111 6.24 -13.01 6.46
CA ASP A 111 7.51 -13.18 7.21
C ASP A 111 8.22 -11.88 7.69
N ASP A 112 7.55 -10.72 7.67
CA ASP A 112 8.14 -9.39 7.92
C ASP A 112 7.23 -8.50 8.79
N LEU A 113 6.70 -9.07 9.89
CA LEU A 113 5.89 -8.34 10.87
C LEU A 113 6.79 -7.79 11.99
N THR A 114 6.78 -6.47 12.19
CA THR A 114 7.62 -5.76 13.19
C THR A 114 6.89 -5.31 14.45
N GLY A 115 5.63 -5.73 14.65
CA GLY A 115 4.79 -5.29 15.76
C GLY A 115 5.35 -5.66 17.14
N THR A 116 5.35 -4.67 18.04
CA THR A 116 5.82 -4.79 19.44
C THR A 116 4.70 -4.67 20.47
N GLY A 117 3.50 -4.26 20.06
CA GLY A 117 2.38 -3.98 20.97
C GLY A 117 1.73 -5.23 21.58
N ILE A 118 1.49 -5.20 22.88
CA ILE A 118 0.72 -6.21 23.62
C ILE A 118 -0.75 -6.15 23.17
N GLY A 119 -1.34 -7.32 22.89
CA GLY A 119 -2.74 -7.40 22.46
C GLY A 119 -3.03 -6.79 21.09
N SER A 120 -1.99 -6.55 20.28
CA SER A 120 -2.13 -5.98 18.94
C SER A 120 -2.53 -7.03 17.89
N ILE A 121 -3.14 -6.55 16.79
CA ILE A 121 -3.49 -7.35 15.61
C ILE A 121 -2.73 -6.80 14.41
N GLN A 122 -1.98 -7.66 13.72
CA GLN A 122 -1.21 -7.27 12.55
C GLN A 122 -1.34 -8.27 11.41
N ALA A 123 -1.63 -7.78 10.19
CA ALA A 123 -1.64 -8.62 8.99
C ALA A 123 -1.26 -7.81 7.73
N GLY A 124 -0.41 -8.42 6.89
CA GLY A 124 0.07 -7.83 5.63
C GLY A 124 1.59 -7.61 5.63
N PRO A 125 2.25 -7.63 4.45
CA PRO A 125 3.70 -7.45 4.37
C PRO A 125 4.12 -6.07 4.88
N GLU A 126 5.14 -6.02 5.73
CA GLU A 126 5.68 -4.79 6.29
C GLU A 126 4.65 -3.91 7.03
N ALA A 127 3.55 -4.52 7.52
CA ALA A 127 2.74 -3.90 8.55
C ALA A 127 3.57 -3.69 9.84
N SER A 128 3.12 -2.80 10.72
CA SER A 128 3.80 -2.51 11.98
C SER A 128 2.82 -2.00 13.04
N ALA A 129 2.54 -2.83 14.03
CA ALA A 129 1.71 -2.54 15.20
C ALA A 129 2.62 -2.27 16.42
N LEU A 130 3.10 -1.04 16.54
CA LEU A 130 4.20 -0.70 17.46
C LEU A 130 3.76 -0.40 18.90
N SER A 131 2.46 -0.17 19.14
CA SER A 131 1.91 0.17 20.45
C SER A 131 0.80 -0.79 20.89
N ASP A 132 0.48 -0.79 22.17
CA ASP A 132 -0.45 -1.74 22.78
C ASP A 132 -1.88 -1.55 22.26
N HIS A 133 -2.63 -2.66 22.20
CA HIS A 133 -4.02 -2.72 21.73
C HIS A 133 -4.26 -2.18 20.30
N THR A 134 -3.22 -2.10 19.47
CA THR A 134 -3.32 -1.57 18.09
C THR A 134 -3.80 -2.58 17.06
N ILE A 135 -4.34 -2.09 15.96
CA ILE A 135 -4.69 -2.88 14.77
C ILE A 135 -3.97 -2.28 13.56
N ALA A 136 -3.17 -3.08 12.84
CA ALA A 136 -2.47 -2.68 11.61
C ALA A 136 -2.68 -3.72 10.50
N LEU A 137 -3.66 -3.46 9.60
CA LEU A 137 -4.00 -4.38 8.50
C LEU A 137 -3.74 -3.76 7.12
N GLY A 138 -2.78 -4.29 6.38
CA GLY A 138 -2.43 -3.86 5.02
C GLY A 138 -0.91 -3.83 4.77
N GLN A 139 -0.52 -3.67 3.50
CA GLN A 139 0.89 -3.56 3.14
C GLN A 139 1.46 -2.20 3.58
N PHE A 140 2.63 -2.18 4.23
CA PHE A 140 3.26 -0.96 4.77
C PHE A 140 2.40 -0.16 5.78
N THR A 141 1.40 -0.80 6.41
CA THR A 141 0.51 -0.14 7.37
C THR A 141 1.22 0.11 8.69
N THR A 142 1.18 1.32 9.26
CA THR A 142 1.84 1.63 10.54
C THR A 142 0.84 2.13 11.59
N ALA A 143 0.78 1.48 12.74
CA ALA A 143 0.06 1.95 13.92
C ALA A 143 1.03 2.16 15.08
N THR A 144 1.26 3.42 15.47
CA THR A 144 2.20 3.79 16.57
C THR A 144 1.53 4.39 17.79
N GLY A 145 0.27 4.81 17.69
CA GLY A 145 -0.50 5.30 18.82
C GLY A 145 -1.10 4.14 19.62
N GLU A 146 -1.19 4.26 20.94
CA GLU A 146 -1.87 3.26 21.79
C GLU A 146 -3.36 3.14 21.41
N SER A 147 -3.90 1.93 21.40
CA SER A 147 -5.30 1.64 21.02
C SER A 147 -5.71 2.17 19.63
N SER A 148 -4.74 2.42 18.74
CA SER A 148 -4.99 2.98 17.40
C SER A 148 -5.26 1.92 16.33
N VAL A 149 -6.01 2.30 15.29
CA VAL A 149 -6.48 1.38 14.23
C VAL A 149 -6.10 1.90 12.85
N ALA A 150 -5.13 1.27 12.20
CA ALA A 150 -4.70 1.54 10.84
C ALA A 150 -5.12 0.38 9.90
N LEU A 151 -5.94 0.70 8.89
CA LEU A 151 -6.53 -0.26 7.96
C LEU A 151 -6.34 0.22 6.51
N GLY A 152 -5.78 -0.62 5.65
CA GLY A 152 -5.46 -0.30 4.26
C GLY A 152 -3.96 -0.11 4.03
N ALA A 153 -3.52 -0.35 2.79
CA ALA A 153 -2.10 -0.22 2.45
C ALA A 153 -1.61 1.22 2.69
N GLN A 154 -0.43 1.36 3.29
CA GLN A 154 0.17 2.64 3.69
C GLN A 154 -0.71 3.48 4.65
N ALA A 155 -1.74 2.91 5.28
CA ALA A 155 -2.51 3.59 6.31
C ALA A 155 -1.63 3.82 7.56
N ARG A 156 -1.81 4.97 8.23
CA ARG A 156 -0.93 5.41 9.31
C ARG A 156 -1.69 6.06 10.46
N THR A 157 -1.53 5.53 11.67
CA THR A 157 -1.98 6.17 12.93
C THR A 157 -0.77 6.50 13.80
N GLU A 158 -0.67 7.75 14.27
CA GLU A 158 0.51 8.23 15.00
C GLU A 158 0.28 8.48 16.50
N SER A 159 -0.97 8.72 16.90
CA SER A 159 -1.35 9.09 18.28
C SER A 159 -2.41 8.18 18.90
N GLU A 160 -2.53 8.22 20.23
CA GLU A 160 -3.50 7.45 21.01
C GLU A 160 -4.93 7.56 20.45
N GLY A 161 -5.62 6.42 20.34
CA GLY A 161 -7.01 6.34 19.88
C GLY A 161 -7.26 6.81 18.44
N ALA A 162 -6.20 7.09 17.67
CA ALA A 162 -6.33 7.50 16.27
C ALA A 162 -6.79 6.34 15.38
N VAL A 163 -7.60 6.64 14.36
CA VAL A 163 -8.18 5.64 13.45
C VAL A 163 -8.00 6.09 12.02
N ALA A 164 -7.24 5.33 11.22
CA ALA A 164 -6.98 5.58 9.80
C ALA A 164 -7.48 4.39 8.96
N VAL A 165 -8.44 4.61 8.05
CA VAL A 165 -9.08 3.55 7.25
C VAL A 165 -9.11 3.94 5.77
N GLY A 166 -8.16 3.43 5.00
CA GLY A 166 -8.05 3.64 3.56
C GLY A 166 -6.62 3.56 3.05
N LEU A 167 -6.45 3.36 1.73
CA LEU A 167 -5.15 3.48 1.06
C LEU A 167 -4.54 4.86 1.36
N ASN A 168 -3.35 4.93 1.96
CA ASN A 168 -2.70 6.18 2.39
C ASN A 168 -3.55 7.07 3.33
N ALA A 169 -4.49 6.51 4.10
CA ALA A 169 -5.18 7.27 5.15
C ALA A 169 -4.22 7.60 6.31
N ARG A 170 -4.25 8.82 6.85
CA ARG A 170 -3.35 9.26 7.93
C ARG A 170 -4.13 9.96 9.05
N ALA A 171 -4.06 9.41 10.27
CA ALA A 171 -4.57 10.06 11.48
C ALA A 171 -3.40 10.32 12.45
N SER A 172 -3.00 11.59 12.58
CA SER A 172 -1.83 12.01 13.35
C SER A 172 -2.16 12.56 14.75
N GLY A 173 -3.33 13.16 14.94
CA GLY A 173 -3.77 13.69 16.23
C GLY A 173 -4.34 12.64 17.17
N ALA A 174 -4.32 12.92 18.47
CA ALA A 174 -4.96 12.06 19.48
C ALA A 174 -6.48 12.01 19.26
N GLY A 175 -7.05 10.81 19.22
CA GLY A 175 -8.47 10.58 18.87
C GLY A 175 -8.86 11.03 17.45
N ALA A 176 -7.89 11.26 16.55
CA ALA A 176 -8.18 11.69 15.19
C ALA A 176 -8.71 10.55 14.31
N LEU A 177 -9.64 10.86 13.41
CA LEU A 177 -10.33 9.92 12.55
C LEU A 177 -10.09 10.27 11.07
N ALA A 178 -9.47 9.39 10.29
CA ALA A 178 -9.22 9.54 8.87
C ALA A 178 -9.77 8.32 8.09
N ILE A 179 -11.00 8.42 7.56
CA ILE A 179 -11.64 7.36 6.78
C ILE A 179 -11.74 7.79 5.31
N GLY A 180 -11.09 7.06 4.41
CA GLY A 180 -11.07 7.32 2.97
C GLY A 180 -9.67 7.25 2.40
N ALA A 181 -9.55 6.96 1.09
CA ALA A 181 -8.25 6.89 0.43
C ALA A 181 -7.58 8.27 0.38
N GLY A 182 -6.36 8.39 0.91
CA GLY A 182 -5.65 9.66 1.07
C GLY A 182 -6.33 10.66 2.01
N SER A 183 -7.21 10.20 2.91
CA SER A 183 -7.78 11.07 3.95
C SER A 183 -6.72 11.42 5.01
N VAL A 184 -6.77 12.64 5.55
CA VAL A 184 -5.79 13.15 6.51
C VAL A 184 -6.50 13.85 7.68
N ALA A 185 -6.29 13.35 8.89
CA ALA A 185 -6.72 13.98 10.14
C ALA A 185 -5.48 14.33 10.97
N SER A 186 -5.01 15.57 10.89
CA SER A 186 -3.70 15.96 11.44
C SER A 186 -3.71 16.30 12.92
N GLU A 187 -4.83 16.85 13.40
CA GLU A 187 -4.95 17.49 14.72
C GLU A 187 -5.80 16.67 15.71
N ASN A 188 -5.69 17.00 17.00
CA ASN A 188 -6.42 16.28 18.05
C ASN A 188 -7.95 16.38 17.83
N ALA A 189 -8.62 15.23 17.95
CA ALA A 189 -10.04 15.03 17.65
C ALA A 189 -10.50 15.48 16.24
N ALA A 190 -9.57 15.68 15.30
CA ALA A 190 -9.92 16.02 13.91
C ALA A 190 -10.53 14.80 13.19
N SER A 191 -11.58 15.02 12.38
CA SER A 191 -12.36 13.96 11.73
C SER A 191 -12.48 14.17 10.22
N ALA A 192 -11.64 13.50 9.42
CA ALA A 192 -11.72 13.44 7.97
C ALA A 192 -12.47 12.16 7.51
N PHE A 193 -13.55 12.34 6.76
CA PHE A 193 -14.35 11.25 6.17
C PHE A 193 -14.58 11.52 4.68
N GLY A 194 -14.12 10.61 3.83
CA GLY A 194 -14.12 10.71 2.37
C GLY A 194 -12.70 10.64 1.80
N SER A 195 -12.57 10.14 0.57
CA SER A 195 -11.26 10.13 -0.10
C SER A 195 -10.75 11.56 -0.31
N LEU A 196 -9.46 11.79 -0.03
CA LEU A 196 -8.81 13.10 -0.03
C LEU A 196 -9.39 14.13 0.97
N ALA A 197 -10.26 13.72 1.91
CA ALA A 197 -10.74 14.61 2.97
C ALA A 197 -9.58 15.02 3.90
N THR A 198 -9.50 16.30 4.26
CA THR A 198 -8.44 16.85 5.12
C THR A 198 -9.04 17.60 6.30
N ALA A 199 -8.88 17.08 7.51
CA ALA A 199 -9.22 17.75 8.76
C ALA A 199 -7.91 18.09 9.50
N SER A 200 -7.48 19.35 9.45
CA SER A 200 -6.18 19.79 9.98
C SER A 200 -6.29 20.88 11.04
N GLY A 201 -7.47 21.06 11.64
CA GLY A 201 -7.69 21.96 12.75
C GLY A 201 -8.11 21.17 13.99
N PHE A 202 -7.81 21.72 15.17
CA PHE A 202 -8.22 21.12 16.45
C PHE A 202 -9.74 20.94 16.50
N VAL A 203 -10.23 19.71 16.75
CA VAL A 203 -11.67 19.38 16.76
C VAL A 203 -12.38 19.74 15.42
N SER A 204 -11.65 19.80 14.29
CA SER A 204 -12.24 20.07 12.98
C SER A 204 -12.85 18.81 12.35
N ALA A 205 -13.83 18.97 11.45
CA ALA A 205 -14.41 17.84 10.71
C ALA A 205 -14.57 18.15 9.22
N ALA A 206 -14.13 17.23 8.37
CA ALA A 206 -14.19 17.31 6.92
C ALA A 206 -14.89 16.07 6.34
N LEU A 207 -16.14 16.21 5.88
CA LEU A 207 -17.05 15.13 5.48
C LEU A 207 -17.39 15.20 3.98
N GLY A 208 -16.53 14.64 3.13
CA GLY A 208 -16.76 14.58 1.68
C GLY A 208 -15.49 14.35 0.87
N TYR A 209 -15.65 14.03 -0.41
CA TYR A 209 -14.53 13.88 -1.34
C TYR A 209 -13.76 15.21 -1.48
N GLY A 210 -12.50 15.25 -1.06
CA GLY A 210 -11.70 16.47 -1.07
C GLY A 210 -12.20 17.58 -0.13
N ALA A 211 -13.10 17.29 0.82
CA ALA A 211 -13.52 18.26 1.83
C ALA A 211 -12.33 18.68 2.70
N THR A 212 -12.24 19.96 3.08
CA THR A 212 -11.09 20.51 3.80
C THR A 212 -11.53 21.40 4.96
N ALA A 213 -11.22 21.02 6.20
CA ALA A 213 -11.46 21.80 7.41
C ALA A 213 -10.14 22.10 8.13
N ARG A 214 -9.67 23.35 8.01
CA ARG A 214 -8.34 23.78 8.49
C ARG A 214 -8.36 24.53 9.82
N GLY A 215 -9.40 25.32 10.09
CA GLY A 215 -9.51 26.08 11.34
C GLY A 215 -9.86 25.20 12.53
N ALA A 216 -9.58 25.68 13.74
CA ALA A 216 -10.04 25.08 14.97
C ALA A 216 -11.57 25.07 15.01
N ALA A 217 -12.17 23.93 15.38
CA ALA A 217 -13.61 23.67 15.33
C ALA A 217 -14.29 23.97 13.98
N ALA A 218 -13.53 23.96 12.87
CA ALA A 218 -14.07 24.17 11.53
C ALA A 218 -14.82 22.93 11.01
N PHE A 219 -15.90 23.13 10.26
CA PHE A 219 -16.72 22.06 9.71
C PHE A 219 -16.90 22.21 8.19
N ALA A 220 -16.38 21.26 7.41
CA ALA A 220 -16.56 21.20 5.96
C ALA A 220 -17.34 19.94 5.57
N ALA A 221 -18.39 20.05 4.74
CA ALA A 221 -19.17 18.90 4.29
C ALA A 221 -19.64 19.00 2.84
N SER A 222 -19.71 17.85 2.15
CA SER A 222 -19.82 17.69 0.68
C SER A 222 -18.49 17.81 -0.06
N ALA A 223 -18.50 17.46 -1.35
CA ALA A 223 -17.28 17.42 -2.16
C ALA A 223 -16.67 18.81 -2.34
N TRP A 224 -15.36 18.93 -2.10
CA TRP A 224 -14.61 20.19 -2.20
C TRP A 224 -15.15 21.37 -1.34
N ALA A 225 -15.90 21.09 -0.27
CA ALA A 225 -16.23 22.11 0.73
C ALA A 225 -14.97 22.51 1.50
N THR A 226 -14.78 23.81 1.75
CA THR A 226 -13.58 24.35 2.41
C THR A 226 -13.94 25.29 3.57
N ALA A 227 -13.58 24.89 4.79
CA ALA A 227 -13.69 25.69 6.00
C ALA A 227 -12.26 26.07 6.45
N MET A 228 -11.83 27.29 6.11
CA MET A 228 -10.42 27.69 6.15
C MET A 228 -9.98 28.30 7.49
N ALA A 229 -10.92 28.79 8.29
CA ALA A 229 -10.65 29.58 9.49
C ALA A 229 -11.41 29.05 10.72
N ASP A 230 -11.05 29.53 11.90
CA ASP A 230 -11.60 29.04 13.17
C ASP A 230 -13.12 29.24 13.26
N ASN A 231 -13.82 28.24 13.77
CA ASN A 231 -15.28 28.17 13.84
C ASN A 231 -16.01 28.34 12.49
N SER A 232 -15.32 28.28 11.35
CA SER A 232 -15.95 28.41 10.03
C SER A 232 -16.67 27.12 9.61
N ILE A 233 -17.79 27.29 8.91
CA ILE A 233 -18.66 26.21 8.44
C ILE A 233 -18.82 26.33 6.93
N ALA A 234 -18.62 25.23 6.21
CA ALA A 234 -18.79 25.15 4.76
C ALA A 234 -19.56 23.86 4.40
N ILE A 235 -20.82 23.98 3.99
CA ILE A 235 -21.68 22.84 3.65
C ILE A 235 -22.22 23.02 2.23
N GLY A 236 -21.76 22.19 1.32
CA GLY A 236 -22.15 22.20 -0.09
C GLY A 236 -20.96 22.12 -1.03
N THR A 237 -21.20 21.66 -2.25
CA THR A 237 -20.13 21.46 -3.24
C THR A 237 -19.46 22.78 -3.59
N TYR A 238 -18.14 22.88 -3.41
CA TYR A 238 -17.37 24.14 -3.53
C TYR A 238 -17.85 25.29 -2.62
N SER A 239 -18.46 24.99 -1.46
CA SER A 239 -18.70 26.00 -0.42
C SER A 239 -17.39 26.45 0.23
N ASN A 240 -17.27 27.73 0.58
CA ASN A 240 -16.07 28.32 1.16
C ASN A 240 -16.40 29.20 2.38
N GLY A 241 -16.20 28.65 3.58
CA GLY A 241 -16.16 29.41 4.84
C GLY A 241 -14.75 29.92 5.07
N ALA A 242 -14.43 31.11 4.55
CA ALA A 242 -13.05 31.56 4.44
C ALA A 242 -12.53 32.32 5.68
N ALA A 243 -13.43 32.90 6.47
CA ALA A 243 -13.11 33.76 7.61
C ALA A 243 -13.61 33.21 8.95
N THR A 244 -13.08 33.72 10.06
CA THR A 244 -13.45 33.26 11.42
C THR A 244 -14.94 33.42 11.68
N GLY A 245 -15.58 32.35 12.18
CA GLY A 245 -17.02 32.31 12.43
C GLY A 245 -17.91 32.39 11.18
N ALA A 246 -17.34 32.31 9.97
CA ALA A 246 -18.09 32.45 8.73
C ALA A 246 -18.84 31.14 8.36
N VAL A 247 -20.07 31.26 7.87
CA VAL A 247 -20.98 30.15 7.59
C VAL A 247 -21.43 30.17 6.13
N ALA A 248 -20.97 29.20 5.33
CA ALA A 248 -21.28 29.05 3.91
C ALA A 248 -22.14 27.79 3.67
N LEU A 249 -23.44 27.94 3.43
CA LEU A 249 -24.40 26.85 3.23
C LEU A 249 -25.02 26.90 1.83
N GLY A 250 -24.56 26.03 0.93
CA GLY A 250 -25.01 25.92 -0.45
C GLY A 250 -23.84 25.67 -1.40
N ALA A 251 -24.12 25.14 -2.60
CA ALA A 251 -23.08 24.96 -3.60
C ALA A 251 -22.54 26.31 -4.09
N PHE A 252 -21.22 26.41 -4.26
CA PHE A 252 -20.48 27.63 -4.65
C PHE A 252 -20.69 28.84 -3.73
N THR A 253 -21.07 28.63 -2.47
CA THR A 253 -21.18 29.72 -1.48
C THR A 253 -19.83 30.26 -1.04
N GLU A 254 -19.76 31.55 -0.74
CA GLU A 254 -18.57 32.20 -0.19
C GLU A 254 -18.95 33.07 1.01
N ALA A 255 -18.57 32.65 2.21
CA ALA A 255 -18.63 33.45 3.43
C ALA A 255 -17.21 33.93 3.75
N GLY A 256 -16.89 35.12 3.22
CA GLY A 256 -15.55 35.73 3.22
C GLY A 256 -15.33 36.79 4.30
N GLY A 257 -16.40 37.27 4.95
CA GLY A 257 -16.31 38.20 6.08
C GLY A 257 -16.26 37.47 7.43
N VAL A 258 -15.60 38.07 8.42
CA VAL A 258 -15.67 37.60 9.82
C VAL A 258 -17.13 37.60 10.28
N ASN A 259 -17.57 36.53 10.93
CA ASN A 259 -18.97 36.28 11.33
C ASN A 259 -20.02 36.35 10.18
N SER A 260 -19.60 36.25 8.91
CA SER A 260 -20.53 36.38 7.78
C SER A 260 -21.28 35.08 7.48
N GLY A 261 -22.50 35.18 6.94
CA GLY A 261 -23.33 34.05 6.57
C GLY A 261 -23.77 34.08 5.11
N ALA A 262 -23.38 33.10 4.29
CA ALA A 262 -23.80 32.95 2.91
C ALA A 262 -24.70 31.70 2.75
N PHE A 263 -25.95 31.90 2.37
CA PHE A 263 -26.98 30.86 2.33
C PHE A 263 -27.66 30.82 0.95
N GLY A 264 -27.51 29.73 0.19
CA GLY A 264 -28.12 29.55 -1.14
C GLY A 264 -27.09 29.25 -2.24
N PHE A 265 -27.56 28.96 -3.46
CA PHE A 265 -26.63 28.67 -4.57
C PHE A 265 -25.84 29.93 -4.95
N GLN A 266 -24.50 29.87 -4.90
CA GLN A 266 -23.63 30.98 -5.27
C GLN A 266 -23.88 32.29 -4.49
N ALA A 267 -24.32 32.19 -3.22
CA ALA A 267 -24.43 33.33 -2.32
C ALA A 267 -23.04 33.80 -1.84
N THR A 268 -22.83 35.11 -1.69
CA THR A 268 -21.55 35.72 -1.34
C THR A 268 -21.71 36.74 -0.22
N ALA A 269 -21.22 36.42 0.98
CA ALA A 269 -21.20 37.31 2.14
C ALA A 269 -19.75 37.70 2.46
N THR A 270 -19.29 38.86 1.97
CA THR A 270 -17.89 39.31 2.11
C THR A 270 -17.72 40.49 3.08
N GLY A 271 -18.81 41.12 3.52
CA GLY A 271 -18.75 42.10 4.61
C GLY A 271 -18.61 41.40 5.97
N ALA A 272 -17.92 42.05 6.91
CA ALA A 272 -17.94 41.60 8.31
C ALA A 272 -19.37 41.68 8.88
N ASP A 273 -19.77 40.67 9.65
CA ASP A 273 -21.11 40.55 10.23
C ASP A 273 -22.26 40.66 9.19
N SER A 274 -21.99 40.26 7.94
CA SER A 274 -22.96 40.35 6.82
C SER A 274 -23.65 39.02 6.52
N ILE A 275 -24.88 39.09 5.99
CA ILE A 275 -25.70 37.92 5.65
C ILE A 275 -26.17 38.03 4.20
N ALA A 276 -25.80 37.07 3.35
CA ALA A 276 -26.36 36.89 2.01
C ALA A 276 -27.31 35.69 2.02
N PHE A 277 -28.61 35.89 1.77
CA PHE A 277 -29.63 34.86 1.81
C PHE A 277 -30.42 34.77 0.49
N GLY A 278 -30.16 33.72 -0.28
CA GLY A 278 -30.78 33.45 -1.56
C GLY A 278 -29.76 33.08 -2.63
N SER A 279 -30.21 32.51 -3.73
CA SER A 279 -29.32 32.20 -4.85
C SER A 279 -28.78 33.50 -5.46
N TYR A 280 -27.46 33.60 -5.62
CA TYR A 280 -26.73 34.79 -6.08
C TYR A 280 -26.85 36.04 -5.18
N ALA A 281 -27.34 35.90 -3.94
CA ALA A 281 -27.38 37.01 -2.98
C ALA A 281 -25.96 37.51 -2.66
N LYS A 282 -25.78 38.83 -2.50
CA LYS A 282 -24.45 39.43 -2.31
C LYS A 282 -24.42 40.52 -1.23
N ALA A 283 -23.94 40.15 -0.04
CA ALA A 283 -23.76 41.04 1.10
C ALA A 283 -22.28 41.43 1.24
N SER A 284 -21.86 42.51 0.58
CA SER A 284 -20.46 42.96 0.57
C SER A 284 -20.16 44.15 1.48
N ALA A 285 -21.17 44.74 2.12
CA ALA A 285 -20.97 45.78 3.14
C ALA A 285 -21.01 45.18 4.54
N ASN A 286 -20.27 45.76 5.49
CA ASN A 286 -20.29 45.29 6.87
C ASN A 286 -21.68 45.51 7.48
N ASN A 287 -22.17 44.57 8.30
CA ASN A 287 -23.52 44.58 8.90
C ASN A 287 -24.67 44.62 7.86
N SER A 288 -24.44 44.24 6.60
CA SER A 288 -25.48 44.23 5.56
C SER A 288 -26.20 42.89 5.46
N ILE A 289 -27.47 42.94 5.03
CA ILE A 289 -28.26 41.77 4.67
C ILE A 289 -28.69 41.95 3.20
N ALA A 290 -28.55 40.90 2.38
CA ALA A 290 -28.86 40.89 0.94
C ALA A 290 -29.51 39.57 0.51
#